data_AF-A0A1S3UI38-F1
#
_entry.id   AF-A0A1S3UI38-F1
#
_cell.length_a   1.000
_cell.length_b   1.000
_cell.length_c   1.000
_cell.angle_alpha   90.00
_cell.angle_beta   90.00
_cell.angle_gamma   90.00
#
_symmetry.space_group_name_H-M   'P 1'
#
loop_
_entity.id
_entity.type
_entity.pdbx_description
1 polymer ?
#
loop_
_entity_poly.entity_id
_entity_poly.type
_entity_poly.pdbx_seq_one_letter_code
_entity_poly.pdbx_strand_id
1 'polypeptide(L)'
;MSSSASLLPFTVSSSSSSSSSSIASLLPSSTPLCFSQPRLISTSATFKQHRFSFPSVKGRRKFPTLPFSSTKRFLVRAAEYKFPDPIPEFADAETEKFKSHLLQKLTKKDIYGESVEEIVGICTEIFSTFLHSEYGGPGTLLVLPFVDMADTLNEQGFPGGPIAARAAITWAQNNVDKDWREWNKVDKK
;
A
#
# COMPACT_ATOMS: atom_id res chain seq x y z
N MET A 1 -59.25 59.08 6.18
CA MET A 1 -58.29 58.21 5.45
C MET A 1 -56.98 58.24 6.20
N SER A 2 -56.39 57.06 6.37
CA SER A 2 -55.08 56.74 6.96
C SER A 2 -54.93 56.80 8.48
N SER A 3 -54.82 55.58 8.98
CA SER A 3 -54.65 55.09 10.34
C SER A 3 -53.30 55.40 10.98
N SER A 4 -53.36 55.44 12.30
CA SER A 4 -52.31 55.37 13.31
C SER A 4 -51.32 54.22 13.14
N ALA A 5 -50.10 54.37 13.67
CA ALA A 5 -49.67 53.68 14.91
C ALA A 5 -48.17 53.89 15.18
N SER A 6 -47.83 53.75 16.46
CA SER A 6 -46.68 54.33 17.17
C SER A 6 -45.39 53.49 17.16
N LEU A 7 -44.33 54.20 17.55
CA LEU A 7 -43.03 53.75 18.07
C LEU A 7 -43.11 52.55 19.04
N LEU A 8 -42.09 51.68 19.05
CA LEU A 8 -41.32 51.24 20.24
C LEU A 8 -40.08 50.40 19.83
N PRO A 9 -38.95 50.48 20.57
CA PRO A 9 -37.76 49.66 20.38
C PRO A 9 -37.80 48.38 21.25
N PHE A 10 -37.18 47.29 20.78
CA PHE A 10 -36.99 46.07 21.58
C PHE A 10 -35.51 45.87 21.89
N THR A 11 -35.21 45.87 23.20
CA THR A 11 -34.01 45.30 23.84
C THR A 11 -34.32 43.88 24.32
N VAL A 12 -33.39 42.94 24.19
CA VAL A 12 -33.25 41.72 25.02
C VAL A 12 -31.80 41.26 24.86
N SER A 13 -30.97 41.40 25.90
CA SER A 13 -30.75 40.51 27.06
C SER A 13 -29.81 39.34 26.78
N SER A 14 -28.66 39.41 27.44
CA SER A 14 -27.69 38.36 27.68
C SER A 14 -28.29 37.24 28.54
N SER A 15 -27.90 35.99 28.27
CA SER A 15 -28.05 34.87 29.22
C SER A 15 -26.83 33.97 29.13
N SER A 16 -26.00 34.01 30.18
CA SER A 16 -25.04 32.98 30.52
C SER A 16 -25.77 31.82 31.21
N SER A 17 -25.42 30.58 30.88
CA SER A 17 -25.72 29.43 31.74
C SER A 17 -24.56 28.44 31.69
N SER A 18 -23.78 28.47 32.76
CA SER A 18 -22.89 27.39 33.17
C SER A 18 -23.73 26.22 33.70
N SER A 19 -23.36 25.00 33.35
CA SER A 19 -23.75 23.81 34.12
C SER A 19 -22.56 22.87 34.23
N SER A 20 -22.00 22.89 35.42
CA SER A 20 -21.03 21.94 35.95
C SER A 20 -21.73 20.61 36.26
N SER A 21 -21.09 19.50 35.92
CA SER A 21 -21.40 18.20 36.50
C SER A 21 -20.11 17.52 36.94
N SER A 22 -19.86 17.60 38.24
CA SER A 22 -18.84 16.83 38.94
C SER A 22 -19.35 15.40 39.14
N ILE A 23 -18.54 14.42 38.77
CA ILE A 23 -18.56 13.10 39.40
C ILE A 23 -17.12 12.71 39.69
N ALA A 24 -16.83 12.67 40.99
CA ALA A 24 -15.59 12.17 41.56
C ALA A 24 -15.56 10.65 41.47
N SER A 25 -14.44 10.06 41.04
CA SER A 25 -13.97 8.81 41.65
C SER A 25 -12.48 8.56 41.38
N LEU A 26 -11.71 8.58 42.47
CA LEU A 26 -10.74 7.56 42.86
C LEU A 26 -9.47 7.41 41.99
N LEU A 27 -8.39 8.05 42.46
CA LEU A 27 -7.03 7.54 42.27
C LEU A 27 -6.91 6.12 42.84
N PRO A 28 -6.02 5.31 42.24
CA PRO A 28 -4.94 4.80 43.06
C PRO A 28 -3.55 4.88 42.39
N SER A 29 -2.60 5.29 43.22
CA SER A 29 -1.25 4.72 43.40
C SER A 29 -0.29 4.62 42.20
N SER A 30 0.71 5.49 42.27
CA SER A 30 2.13 5.31 41.95
C SER A 30 2.64 3.86 41.79
N THR A 31 3.48 3.63 40.77
CA THR A 31 4.74 2.81 40.72
C THR A 31 5.15 2.55 39.25
N PRO A 32 6.40 2.17 38.92
CA PRO A 32 7.27 2.97 38.06
C PRO A 32 7.48 2.38 36.65
N LEU A 33 8.15 3.16 35.80
CA LEU A 33 8.81 2.70 34.59
C LEU A 33 9.78 1.54 34.93
N CYS A 34 9.39 0.32 34.58
CA CYS A 34 10.28 -0.84 34.57
C CYS A 34 10.68 -1.15 33.13
N PHE A 35 11.89 -0.71 32.77
CA PHE A 35 12.67 -1.31 31.68
C PHE A 35 12.90 -2.79 32.05
N SER A 36 12.31 -3.72 31.31
CA SER A 36 12.62 -5.15 31.43
C SER A 36 13.11 -5.68 30.10
N GLN A 37 14.39 -6.08 30.11
CA GLN A 37 15.07 -6.82 29.05
C GLN A 37 14.23 -8.00 28.54
N PRO A 38 14.36 -8.41 27.27
CA PRO A 38 13.88 -9.71 26.83
C PRO A 38 14.72 -10.80 27.51
N ARG A 39 14.12 -11.45 28.51
CA ARG A 39 14.65 -12.67 29.11
C ARG A 39 14.34 -13.83 28.15
N LEU A 40 15.38 -14.44 27.62
CA LEU A 40 15.33 -15.66 26.82
C LEU A 40 14.53 -16.74 27.55
N ILE A 41 13.35 -17.07 27.04
CA ILE A 41 12.60 -18.24 27.51
C ILE A 41 13.27 -19.46 26.87
N SER A 42 14.12 -20.11 27.67
CA SER A 42 14.58 -21.47 27.47
C SER A 42 13.40 -22.43 27.58
N THR A 43 12.72 -22.69 26.48
CA THR A 43 11.84 -23.87 26.37
C THR A 43 12.70 -25.09 26.14
N SER A 44 12.88 -25.90 27.17
CA SER A 44 13.39 -27.26 27.07
C SER A 44 12.35 -28.15 26.36
N ALA A 45 12.37 -28.12 25.03
CA ALA A 45 11.74 -29.15 24.21
C ALA A 45 12.79 -30.24 23.95
N THR A 46 12.58 -31.42 24.53
CA THR A 46 13.36 -32.63 24.28
C THR A 46 13.06 -33.14 22.86
N PHE A 47 13.67 -32.51 21.86
CA PHE A 47 13.77 -33.08 20.52
C PHE A 47 14.70 -34.28 20.58
N LYS A 48 14.13 -35.49 20.43
CA LYS A 48 14.88 -36.72 20.18
C LYS A 48 15.71 -36.52 18.91
N GLN A 49 17.00 -36.28 19.08
CA GLN A 49 17.94 -36.29 17.97
C GLN A 49 18.05 -37.72 17.45
N HIS A 50 17.36 -38.01 16.35
CA HIS A 50 17.76 -39.12 15.51
C HIS A 50 19.11 -38.76 14.90
N ARG A 51 20.19 -39.26 15.52
CA ARG A 51 21.52 -39.29 14.92
C ARG A 51 21.42 -40.11 13.63
N PHE A 52 21.47 -39.43 12.50
CA PHE A 52 21.77 -40.10 11.23
C PHE A 52 23.24 -40.53 11.29
N SER A 53 23.46 -41.79 11.64
CA SER A 53 24.75 -42.45 11.49
C SER A 53 24.98 -42.71 10.01
N PHE A 54 25.80 -41.89 9.37
CA PHE A 54 26.32 -42.20 8.03
C PHE A 54 27.21 -43.45 8.13
N PRO A 55 27.03 -44.46 7.26
CA PRO A 55 27.93 -45.60 7.22
C PRO A 55 29.33 -45.13 6.77
N SER A 56 30.30 -45.30 7.67
CA SER A 56 31.72 -45.06 7.38
C SER A 56 32.22 -46.12 6.40
N VAL A 57 32.16 -45.80 5.11
CA VAL A 57 32.76 -46.62 4.05
C VAL A 57 34.28 -46.37 4.05
N LYS A 58 35.02 -47.29 4.66
CA LYS A 58 36.47 -47.42 4.43
C LYS A 58 36.68 -47.91 2.99
N GLY A 59 36.82 -46.98 2.06
CA GLY A 59 37.21 -47.26 0.68
C GLY A 59 38.18 -46.20 0.20
N ARG A 60 39.48 -46.52 0.13
CA ARG A 60 40.45 -45.72 -0.64
C ARG A 60 40.06 -45.80 -2.10
N ARG A 61 39.32 -44.81 -2.60
CA ARG A 61 39.22 -44.54 -4.02
C ARG A 61 40.09 -43.33 -4.32
N LYS A 62 41.16 -43.56 -5.08
CA LYS A 62 41.97 -42.48 -5.67
C LYS A 62 41.08 -41.82 -6.72
N PHE A 63 40.57 -40.63 -6.42
CA PHE A 63 39.90 -39.81 -7.41
C PHE A 63 40.96 -39.34 -8.43
N PRO A 64 40.74 -39.50 -9.74
CA PRO A 64 41.62 -38.88 -10.72
C PRO A 64 41.45 -37.36 -10.59
N THR A 65 42.52 -36.68 -10.16
CA THR A 65 42.62 -35.22 -10.23
C THR A 65 42.48 -34.81 -11.69
N LEU A 66 41.32 -34.26 -12.04
CA LEU A 66 41.13 -33.59 -13.32
C LEU A 66 42.11 -32.41 -13.39
N PRO A 67 42.75 -32.17 -14.54
CA PRO A 67 43.61 -31.00 -14.69
C PRO A 67 42.78 -29.76 -14.43
N PHE A 68 43.30 -28.87 -13.58
CA PHE A 68 42.77 -27.54 -13.36
C PHE A 68 42.78 -26.79 -14.70
N SER A 69 41.68 -26.94 -15.45
CA SER A 69 41.41 -26.15 -16.63
C SER A 69 41.24 -24.72 -16.15
N SER A 70 42.16 -23.85 -16.57
CA SER A 70 42.16 -22.43 -16.27
C SER A 70 40.77 -21.86 -16.43
N THR A 71 40.09 -21.60 -15.31
CA THR A 71 38.77 -21.00 -15.27
C THR A 71 38.92 -19.58 -15.78
N LYS A 72 38.82 -19.40 -17.10
CA LYS A 72 38.57 -18.08 -17.70
C LYS A 72 37.26 -17.59 -17.09
N ARG A 73 37.37 -16.72 -16.08
CA ARG A 73 36.25 -15.98 -15.53
C ARG A 73 35.67 -15.15 -16.66
N PHE A 74 34.64 -15.65 -17.32
CA PHE A 74 33.80 -14.84 -18.19
C PHE A 74 33.11 -13.81 -17.30
N LEU A 75 33.75 -12.66 -17.13
CA LEU A 75 33.12 -11.47 -16.58
C LEU A 75 32.18 -10.95 -17.66
N VAL A 76 30.98 -11.53 -17.75
CA VAL A 76 29.88 -10.93 -18.49
C VAL A 76 29.53 -9.65 -17.73
N ARG A 77 29.99 -8.50 -18.21
CA ARG A 77 29.40 -7.23 -17.78
C ARG A 77 27.95 -7.27 -18.23
N ALA A 78 27.02 -7.28 -17.28
CA ALA A 78 25.64 -6.97 -17.59
C ALA A 78 25.66 -5.60 -18.30
N ALA A 79 25.21 -5.54 -19.54
CA ALA A 79 24.90 -4.26 -20.15
C ALA A 79 23.87 -3.59 -19.26
N GLU A 80 24.09 -2.31 -18.95
CA GLU A 80 23.13 -1.50 -18.22
C GLU A 80 21.84 -1.48 -19.06
N TYR A 81 20.85 -2.24 -18.60
CA TYR A 81 19.57 -2.35 -19.27
C TYR A 81 18.85 -1.02 -19.08
N LYS A 82 18.75 -0.24 -20.15
CA LYS A 82 17.91 0.95 -20.19
C LYS A 82 16.49 0.50 -20.41
N PHE A 83 15.67 0.67 -19.39
CA PHE A 83 14.24 0.49 -19.50
C PHE A 83 13.72 1.43 -20.60
N PRO A 84 12.88 0.95 -21.53
CA PRO A 84 12.25 1.84 -22.49
C PRO A 84 11.49 2.93 -21.73
N ASP A 85 11.59 4.17 -22.21
CA ASP A 85 10.88 5.28 -21.57
C ASP A 85 9.38 4.97 -21.52
N PRO A 86 8.72 5.21 -20.37
CA PRO A 86 7.29 4.98 -20.22
C PRO A 86 6.51 5.74 -21.31
N ILE A 87 5.55 5.06 -21.95
CA ILE A 87 4.76 5.62 -23.05
C ILE A 87 3.68 6.52 -22.45
N PRO A 88 3.76 7.86 -22.58
CA PRO A 88 2.86 8.77 -21.89
C PRO A 88 1.40 8.59 -22.34
N GLU A 89 1.17 8.35 -23.64
CA GLU A 89 -0.20 8.19 -24.15
C GLU A 89 -0.89 6.95 -23.60
N PHE A 90 -0.14 5.86 -23.40
CA PHE A 90 -0.67 4.66 -22.76
C PHE A 90 -1.02 4.95 -21.29
N ALA A 91 -0.12 5.63 -20.57
CA ALA A 91 -0.31 5.94 -19.17
C ALA A 91 -1.56 6.81 -18.95
N ASP A 92 -1.79 7.82 -19.76
CA ASP A 92 -3.00 8.66 -19.72
C ASP A 92 -4.27 7.84 -19.99
N ALA A 93 -4.28 7.05 -21.07
CA ALA A 93 -5.42 6.23 -21.46
C ALA A 93 -5.78 5.19 -20.39
N GLU A 94 -4.78 4.57 -19.78
CA GLU A 94 -4.97 3.54 -18.75
C GLU A 94 -5.37 4.15 -17.40
N THR A 95 -4.86 5.34 -17.07
CA THR A 95 -5.24 6.10 -15.88
C THR A 95 -6.72 6.48 -15.90
N GLU A 96 -7.27 6.91 -17.03
CA GLU A 96 -8.69 7.26 -17.15
C GLU A 96 -9.61 6.02 -17.00
N LYS A 97 -9.21 4.87 -17.53
CA LYS A 97 -9.94 3.60 -17.30
C LYS A 97 -9.87 3.18 -15.84
N PHE A 98 -8.71 3.32 -15.21
CA PHE A 98 -8.52 3.03 -13.80
C PHE A 98 -9.45 3.88 -12.93
N LYS A 99 -9.44 5.21 -13.14
CA LYS A 99 -10.26 6.19 -12.43
C LYS A 99 -11.74 5.84 -12.50
N SER A 100 -12.25 5.61 -13.71
CA SER A 100 -13.66 5.26 -13.93
C SER A 100 -14.06 3.94 -13.26
N HIS A 101 -13.20 2.91 -13.35
CA HIS A 101 -13.45 1.64 -12.69
C HIS A 101 -13.42 1.77 -11.16
N LEU A 102 -12.45 2.50 -10.62
CA LEU A 102 -12.32 2.68 -9.19
C LEU A 102 -13.52 3.45 -8.63
N LEU A 103 -13.94 4.54 -9.27
CA LEU A 103 -15.16 5.28 -8.95
C LEU A 103 -16.36 4.33 -8.88
N GLN A 104 -16.59 3.55 -9.94
CA GLN A 104 -17.69 2.57 -9.98
C GLN A 104 -17.61 1.52 -8.86
N LYS A 105 -16.41 1.11 -8.45
CA LYS A 105 -16.21 0.11 -7.38
C LYS A 105 -16.40 0.69 -5.99
N LEU A 106 -16.02 1.95 -5.77
CA LEU A 106 -16.12 2.60 -4.48
C LEU A 106 -17.54 3.12 -4.23
N THR A 107 -18.25 3.64 -5.23
CA THR A 107 -19.67 4.05 -5.10
C THR A 107 -20.59 2.89 -4.65
N LYS A 108 -20.22 1.64 -4.95
CA LYS A 108 -20.99 0.45 -4.52
C LYS A 108 -20.81 0.12 -3.03
N LYS A 109 -19.84 0.74 -2.36
CA LYS A 109 -19.49 0.48 -0.97
C LYS A 109 -19.82 1.72 -0.15
N ASP A 110 -20.72 1.58 0.80
CA ASP A 110 -21.21 2.68 1.64
C ASP A 110 -20.15 3.27 2.59
N ILE A 111 -19.04 2.56 2.80
CA ILE A 111 -17.98 2.96 3.74
C ILE A 111 -17.27 4.27 3.40
N TYR A 112 -17.38 4.75 2.16
CA TYR A 112 -16.64 5.91 1.67
C TYR A 112 -17.46 7.22 1.70
N GLY A 113 -18.78 7.14 1.88
CA GLY A 113 -19.66 8.30 1.97
C GLY A 113 -19.44 9.31 0.84
N GLU A 114 -19.23 10.58 1.21
CA GLU A 114 -18.97 11.71 0.31
C GLU A 114 -17.49 11.87 -0.08
N SER A 115 -16.59 11.03 0.47
CA SER A 115 -15.15 11.11 0.19
C SER A 115 -14.70 10.29 -1.01
N VAL A 116 -15.63 9.71 -1.77
CA VAL A 116 -15.33 8.80 -2.89
C VAL A 116 -14.47 9.49 -3.95
N GLU A 117 -14.84 10.70 -4.36
CA GLU A 117 -14.12 11.46 -5.38
C GLU A 117 -12.67 11.75 -4.98
N GLU A 118 -12.45 12.08 -3.70
CA GLU A 118 -11.13 12.39 -3.16
C GLU A 118 -10.24 11.14 -3.07
N ILE A 119 -10.80 10.03 -2.58
CA ILE A 119 -10.11 8.73 -2.54
C ILE A 119 -9.72 8.27 -3.95
N VAL A 120 -10.64 8.41 -4.92
CA VAL A 120 -10.35 8.10 -6.33
C VAL A 120 -9.26 9.02 -6.87
N GLY A 121 -9.29 10.31 -6.53
CA GLY A 121 -8.27 11.29 -6.91
C GLY A 121 -6.88 10.85 -6.47
N ILE A 122 -6.70 10.58 -5.18
CA ILE A 122 -5.42 10.14 -4.58
C ILE A 122 -4.92 8.84 -5.25
N CYS A 123 -5.80 7.84 -5.39
CA CYS A 123 -5.40 6.59 -6.02
C CYS A 123 -5.02 6.79 -7.49
N THR A 124 -5.74 7.66 -8.21
CA THR A 124 -5.47 7.95 -9.62
C THR A 124 -4.14 8.67 -9.79
N GLU A 125 -3.82 9.63 -8.92
CA GLU A 125 -2.56 10.37 -8.94
C GLU A 125 -1.35 9.44 -8.72
N ILE A 126 -1.41 8.61 -7.67
CA ILE A 126 -0.34 7.65 -7.37
C ILE A 126 -0.16 6.65 -8.52
N PHE A 127 -1.26 6.12 -9.05
CA PHE A 127 -1.22 5.17 -10.16
C PHE A 127 -0.68 5.80 -11.44
N SER A 128 -1.13 7.02 -11.76
CA SER A 128 -0.67 7.77 -12.93
C SER A 128 0.81 8.05 -12.85
N THR A 129 1.30 8.49 -11.69
CA THR A 129 2.73 8.75 -11.45
C THR A 129 3.53 7.49 -11.73
N PHE A 130 3.13 6.36 -11.16
CA PHE A 130 3.78 5.07 -11.39
C PHE A 130 3.82 4.67 -12.89
N LEU A 131 2.70 4.81 -13.60
CA LEU A 131 2.65 4.47 -15.03
C LEU A 131 3.56 5.36 -15.88
N HIS A 132 3.75 6.62 -15.47
CA HIS A 132 4.57 7.61 -16.18
C HIS A 132 6.06 7.56 -15.83
N SER A 133 6.46 6.93 -14.72
CA SER A 133 7.86 6.93 -14.28
C SER A 133 8.51 5.55 -14.24
N GLU A 134 7.74 4.51 -13.88
CA GLU A 134 8.29 3.22 -13.45
C GLU A 134 7.75 2.04 -14.24
N TYR A 135 6.55 2.14 -14.79
CA TYR A 135 5.99 1.08 -15.62
C TYR A 135 6.63 1.07 -17.01
N GLY A 136 7.18 -0.07 -17.41
CA GLY A 136 7.82 -0.23 -18.73
C GLY A 136 7.38 -1.49 -19.43
N GLY A 137 6.12 -1.86 -19.21
CA GLY A 137 5.44 -2.90 -19.94
C GLY A 137 5.15 -4.16 -19.11
N PRO A 138 4.78 -5.26 -19.78
CA PRO A 138 4.12 -6.38 -19.12
C PRO A 138 5.04 -7.06 -18.12
N GLY A 139 4.49 -7.42 -16.96
CA GLY A 139 5.25 -8.03 -15.86
C GLY A 139 6.06 -7.05 -15.01
N THR A 140 5.94 -5.75 -15.25
CA THR A 140 6.64 -4.69 -14.49
C THR A 140 5.73 -3.95 -13.50
N LEU A 141 4.50 -4.44 -13.32
CA LEU A 141 3.55 -3.88 -12.34
C LEU A 141 4.09 -4.08 -10.91
N LEU A 142 4.40 -2.97 -10.24
CA LEU A 142 4.92 -2.97 -8.87
C LEU A 142 3.80 -2.99 -7.83
N VAL A 143 4.11 -3.53 -6.65
CA VAL A 143 3.19 -3.52 -5.51
C VAL A 143 3.27 -2.20 -4.74
N LEU A 144 4.43 -1.53 -4.75
CA LEU A 144 4.68 -0.30 -3.98
C LEU A 144 3.62 0.79 -4.20
N PRO A 145 3.22 1.15 -5.44
CA PRO A 145 2.20 2.17 -5.66
C PRO A 145 0.88 1.87 -4.92
N PHE A 146 0.52 0.60 -4.77
CA PHE A 146 -0.71 0.22 -4.06
C PHE A 146 -0.55 0.20 -2.54
N VAL A 147 0.67 0.02 -2.04
CA VAL A 147 0.98 0.24 -0.60
C VAL A 147 0.86 1.73 -0.31
N ASP A 148 1.46 2.57 -1.16
CA ASP A 148 1.41 4.03 -1.02
C ASP A 148 -0.04 4.54 -1.08
N MET A 149 -0.90 3.96 -1.92
CA MET A 149 -2.35 4.25 -1.89
C MET A 149 -2.98 3.96 -0.52
N ALA A 150 -2.70 2.80 0.07
CA ALA A 150 -3.29 2.43 1.35
C ALA A 150 -2.79 3.33 2.49
N ASP A 151 -1.49 3.62 2.51
CA ASP A 151 -0.84 4.43 3.52
C ASP A 151 -1.30 5.90 3.41
N THR A 152 -1.29 6.47 2.20
CA THR A 152 -1.73 7.87 1.97
C THR A 152 -3.18 8.06 2.39
N LEU A 153 -4.07 7.12 2.05
CA LEU A 153 -5.48 7.21 2.45
C LEU A 153 -5.64 7.11 3.97
N ASN A 154 -4.87 6.24 4.61
CA ASN A 154 -4.92 6.06 6.06
C ASN A 154 -4.36 7.26 6.82
N GLU A 155 -3.26 7.86 6.33
CA GLU A 155 -2.65 9.07 6.87
C GLU A 155 -3.59 10.28 6.75
N GLN A 156 -4.34 10.39 5.66
CA GLN A 156 -5.35 11.43 5.47
C GLN A 156 -6.67 11.16 6.21
N GLY A 157 -6.80 9.99 6.86
CA GLY A 157 -7.97 9.63 7.67
C GLY A 157 -9.17 9.14 6.87
N PHE A 158 -8.99 8.75 5.59
CA PHE A 158 -10.08 8.19 4.80
C PHE A 158 -10.46 6.78 5.25
N PRO A 159 -11.76 6.45 5.26
CA PRO A 159 -12.20 5.10 5.54
C PRO A 159 -11.78 4.15 4.41
N GLY A 160 -11.40 2.93 4.77
CA GLY A 160 -11.26 1.83 3.81
C GLY A 160 -10.04 1.90 2.87
N GLY A 161 -8.96 2.62 3.22
CA GLY A 161 -7.72 2.68 2.44
C GLY A 161 -7.19 1.32 1.93
N PRO A 162 -7.00 0.31 2.79
CA PRO A 162 -6.58 -1.03 2.36
C PRO A 162 -7.56 -1.72 1.40
N ILE A 163 -8.85 -1.40 1.49
CA ILE A 163 -9.90 -1.96 0.64
C ILE A 163 -9.87 -1.30 -0.74
N ALA A 164 -9.65 0.02 -0.79
CA ALA A 164 -9.46 0.77 -2.03
C ALA A 164 -8.21 0.28 -2.77
N ALA A 165 -7.07 0.16 -2.08
CA ALA A 165 -5.83 -0.36 -2.64
C ALA A 165 -6.01 -1.78 -3.22
N ARG A 166 -6.73 -2.68 -2.51
CA ARG A 166 -7.03 -4.03 -3.04
C ARG A 166 -7.87 -4.00 -4.31
N ALA A 167 -8.85 -3.10 -4.38
CA ALA A 167 -9.65 -2.93 -5.58
C ALA A 167 -8.78 -2.43 -6.75
N ALA A 168 -7.85 -1.53 -6.47
CA ALA A 168 -6.89 -1.03 -7.44
C ALA A 168 -5.94 -2.14 -7.94
N ILE A 169 -5.34 -2.92 -7.04
CA ILE A 169 -4.49 -4.07 -7.39
C ILE A 169 -5.23 -5.05 -8.30
N THR A 170 -6.45 -5.42 -7.92
CA THR A 170 -7.25 -6.40 -8.67
C THR A 170 -7.54 -5.91 -10.08
N TRP A 171 -7.81 -4.61 -10.25
CA TRP A 171 -8.01 -4.04 -11.57
C TRP A 171 -6.70 -4.04 -12.37
N ALA A 172 -5.61 -3.53 -11.78
CA ALA A 172 -4.35 -3.36 -12.49
C ALA A 172 -3.79 -4.69 -12.99
N GLN A 173 -3.85 -5.74 -12.17
CA GLN A 173 -3.42 -7.10 -12.54
C GLN A 173 -4.17 -7.66 -13.74
N ASN A 174 -5.45 -7.30 -13.91
CA ASN A 174 -6.30 -7.87 -14.96
C ASN A 174 -6.29 -7.06 -16.27
N ASN A 175 -5.91 -5.78 -16.23
CA ASN A 175 -6.07 -4.86 -17.36
C ASN A 175 -4.72 -4.33 -17.88
N VAL A 176 -3.83 -3.82 -17.03
CA VAL A 176 -2.66 -3.03 -17.47
C VAL A 176 -1.77 -3.80 -18.45
N ASP A 177 -1.35 -5.01 -18.08
CA ASP A 177 -0.48 -5.85 -18.93
C ASP A 177 -1.18 -6.36 -20.20
N LYS A 178 -2.51 -6.48 -20.15
CA LYS A 178 -3.32 -6.91 -21.29
C LYS A 178 -3.45 -5.76 -22.28
N ASP A 179 -3.79 -4.59 -21.78
CA ASP A 179 -4.03 -3.38 -22.57
C ASP A 179 -2.71 -2.88 -23.19
N TRP A 180 -1.59 -2.98 -22.46
CA TRP A 180 -0.26 -2.74 -23.03
C TRP A 180 0.04 -3.64 -24.24
N ARG A 181 -0.29 -4.93 -24.13
CA ARG A 181 -0.10 -5.91 -25.22
C ARG A 181 -1.00 -5.62 -26.41
N GLU A 182 -2.18 -5.05 -26.19
CA GLU A 182 -3.08 -4.63 -27.25
C GLU A 182 -2.59 -3.34 -27.93
N TRP A 183 -2.11 -2.37 -27.14
CA TRP A 183 -1.53 -1.12 -27.62
C TRP A 183 -0.40 -1.35 -28.63
N ASN A 184 0.59 -2.18 -28.26
CA ASN A 184 1.75 -2.48 -29.10
C ASN A 184 1.46 -3.37 -30.33
N LYS A 185 0.23 -3.87 -30.48
CA LYS A 185 -0.19 -4.56 -31.72
C LYS A 185 -0.66 -3.57 -32.78
N VAL A 186 -1.15 -2.40 -32.38
CA VAL A 186 -1.72 -1.39 -33.29
C VAL A 186 -0.66 -0.80 -34.21
N ASP A 187 0.58 -0.67 -33.74
CA ASP A 187 1.70 -0.09 -34.50
C ASP A 187 2.31 -1.03 -35.56
N LYS A 188 1.85 -2.28 -35.64
CA LYS A 188 2.40 -3.31 -36.56
C LYS A 188 1.52 -3.61 -37.78
N LYS A 189 0.55 -2.75 -38.09
CA LYS A 189 -0.35 -2.91 -39.25
C LYS A 189 -0.22 -1.75 -40.22
#